data_AF-A0A0G0LKH3-F1
#
_entry.id   AF-A0A0G0LKH3-F1
#
_cell.length_a   1.000
_cell.length_b   1.000
_cell.length_c   1.000
_cell.angle_alpha   90.00
_cell.angle_beta   90.00
_cell.angle_gamma   90.00
#
_symmetry.space_group_name_H-M   'P 1'
#
loop_
_entity.id
_entity.type
_entity.pdbx_description
1 polymer ?
#
loop_
_entity_poly.entity_id
_entity_poly.type
_entity_poly.pdbx_seq_one_letter_code
_entity_poly.pdbx_strand_id
1 'polypeptide(L)'
;MAIWTTNGKIDQLTNAKDFLGKEMKVVVDRPLGSKHPEYNYIYPVNYGYIPNTASGDGDELDAFILGENKPLEKFKGVCGAVIQRTDDDDDKLVVVGQGRTLSDSEIEKQVEFQEKWFKHEIIRKIRLAGLKLKLF
;
A
#
# COMPACT_ATOMS: atom_id res chain seq x y z
N MET A 1 -46.14 -8.11 -4.38
CA MET A 1 -45.34 -9.32 -4.09
C MET A 1 -43.88 -8.98 -4.32
N ALA A 2 -43.13 -8.69 -3.26
CA ALA A 2 -41.70 -8.43 -3.34
C ALA A 2 -40.97 -9.77 -3.20
N ILE A 3 -40.16 -10.11 -4.20
CA ILE A 3 -39.30 -11.28 -4.18
C ILE A 3 -38.01 -10.86 -3.47
N TRP A 4 -37.75 -11.49 -2.32
CA TRP A 4 -36.47 -11.42 -1.63
C TRP A 4 -35.49 -12.37 -2.33
N THR A 5 -34.32 -11.89 -2.73
CA THR A 5 -33.17 -12.74 -3.08
C THR A 5 -31.97 -12.34 -2.22
N THR A 6 -31.76 -13.15 -1.18
CA THR A 6 -30.50 -13.61 -0.57
C THR A 6 -29.23 -12.76 -0.66
N ASN A 7 -28.74 -12.36 0.53
CA ASN A 7 -27.35 -12.31 1.00
C ASN A 7 -26.21 -12.44 -0.03
N GLY A 8 -25.39 -11.40 -0.12
CA GLY A 8 -24.03 -11.46 -0.64
C GLY A 8 -23.41 -10.07 -0.59
N LYS A 9 -22.48 -9.82 0.34
CA LYS A 9 -21.65 -8.62 0.34
C LYS A 9 -21.07 -8.44 -1.05
N ILE A 10 -21.47 -7.39 -1.75
CA ILE A 10 -20.59 -6.77 -2.73
C ILE A 10 -19.64 -5.95 -1.87
N ASP A 11 -18.58 -6.58 -1.34
CA ASP A 11 -17.50 -5.84 -0.71
C ASP A 11 -16.91 -4.96 -1.82
N GLN A 12 -17.14 -3.64 -1.72
CA GLN A 12 -16.69 -2.70 -2.74
C GLN A 12 -15.17 -2.75 -2.82
N LEU A 13 -14.62 -2.93 -4.03
CA LEU A 13 -13.18 -2.90 -4.25
C LEU A 13 -12.59 -1.61 -3.64
N THR A 14 -11.54 -1.79 -2.87
CA THR A 14 -10.84 -0.73 -2.17
C THR A 14 -9.90 -0.03 -3.13
N ASN A 15 -10.12 1.26 -3.36
CA ASN A 15 -9.18 2.04 -4.17
C ASN A 15 -7.97 2.44 -3.32
N ALA A 16 -6.79 1.91 -3.64
CA ALA A 16 -5.55 2.19 -2.93
C ALA A 16 -5.24 3.71 -2.83
N LYS A 17 -5.59 4.48 -3.86
CA LYS A 17 -5.34 5.93 -3.90
C LYS A 17 -6.12 6.70 -2.83
N ASP A 18 -7.22 6.14 -2.31
CA ASP A 18 -7.98 6.74 -1.22
C ASP A 18 -7.20 6.78 0.10
N PHE A 19 -6.13 5.99 0.24
CA PHE A 19 -5.29 5.96 1.44
C PHE A 19 -4.24 7.07 1.45
N LEU A 20 -3.94 7.70 0.31
CA LEU A 20 -2.88 8.69 0.17
C LEU A 20 -2.97 9.84 1.19
N GLY A 21 -1.95 9.93 2.04
CA GLY A 21 -1.82 10.94 3.10
C GLY A 21 -2.71 10.71 4.32
N LYS A 22 -3.42 9.58 4.42
CA LYS A 22 -4.18 9.20 5.60
C LYS A 22 -3.32 8.39 6.56
N GLU A 23 -3.68 8.43 7.84
CA GLU A 23 -3.15 7.52 8.85
C GLU A 23 -3.92 6.19 8.83
N MET A 24 -3.23 5.06 9.02
CA MET A 24 -3.82 3.71 9.05
C MET A 24 -3.06 2.79 9.99
N LYS A 25 -3.68 1.63 10.24
CA LYS A 25 -3.05 0.50 10.93
C LYS A 25 -2.79 -0.61 9.91
N VAL A 26 -1.57 -1.12 9.92
CA VAL A 26 -1.13 -2.27 9.13
C VAL A 26 -0.99 -3.47 10.07
N VAL A 27 -1.53 -4.61 9.67
CA VAL A 27 -1.25 -5.91 10.31
C VAL A 27 -0.09 -6.54 9.54
N VAL A 28 1.00 -6.87 10.23
CA VAL A 28 2.22 -7.40 9.59
C VAL A 28 2.17 -8.91 9.59
N ASP A 29 2.19 -9.52 8.41
CA ASP A 29 2.20 -10.97 8.20
C ASP A 29 3.56 -11.46 7.66
N ARG A 30 4.38 -10.53 7.16
CA ARG A 30 5.73 -10.79 6.64
C ARG A 30 6.72 -9.79 7.27
N PRO A 31 7.14 -10.04 8.52
CA PRO A 31 8.05 -9.15 9.23
C PRO A 31 9.41 -9.04 8.53
N LEU A 32 10.12 -7.94 8.73
CA LEU A 32 11.48 -7.74 8.22
C LEU A 32 12.36 -8.96 8.57
N GLY A 33 13.00 -9.53 7.56
CA GLY A 33 13.86 -10.71 7.70
C GLY A 33 13.12 -12.05 7.58
N SER A 34 11.80 -12.06 7.44
CA SER A 34 11.04 -13.30 7.19
C SER A 34 11.25 -13.80 5.77
N LYS A 35 11.17 -15.12 5.60
CA LYS A 35 11.17 -15.76 4.28
C LYS A 35 9.77 -15.66 3.66
N HIS A 36 9.70 -15.47 2.34
CA HIS A 36 8.44 -15.59 1.63
C HIS A 36 7.88 -17.03 1.75
N PRO A 37 6.56 -17.22 1.94
CA PRO A 37 5.98 -18.55 2.14
C PRO A 37 6.19 -19.49 0.94
N GLU A 38 6.03 -18.98 -0.28
CA GLU A 38 6.16 -19.80 -1.51
C GLU A 38 7.51 -19.65 -2.23
N TYR A 39 8.01 -18.41 -2.36
CA TYR A 39 9.24 -18.12 -3.08
C TYR A 39 10.48 -18.08 -2.19
N ASN A 40 11.66 -18.30 -2.77
CA ASN A 40 12.91 -18.41 -2.03
C ASN A 40 13.63 -17.06 -1.85
N TYR A 41 12.95 -16.05 -1.31
CA TYR A 41 13.56 -14.76 -0.96
C TYR A 41 13.15 -14.29 0.45
N ILE A 42 13.88 -13.30 0.96
CA ILE A 42 13.68 -12.70 2.28
C ILE A 42 13.10 -11.30 2.09
N TYR A 43 12.15 -10.93 2.95
CA TYR A 43 11.62 -9.57 3.02
C TYR A 43 12.63 -8.63 3.69
N PRO A 44 13.23 -7.67 2.96
CA PRO A 44 14.17 -6.71 3.55
C PRO A 44 13.45 -5.55 4.28
N VAL A 45 12.12 -5.52 4.21
CA VAL A 45 11.24 -4.52 4.82
C VAL A 45 10.08 -5.25 5.53
N ASN A 46 9.34 -4.57 6.39
CA ASN A 46 8.11 -5.15 6.93
C ASN A 46 7.00 -5.07 5.87
N TYR A 47 6.22 -6.13 5.75
CA TYR A 47 5.10 -6.24 4.80
C TYR A 47 3.87 -6.78 5.51
N GLY A 48 2.71 -6.26 5.12
CA GLY A 48 1.44 -6.60 5.71
C GLY A 48 0.28 -6.13 4.86
N TYR A 49 -0.91 -6.09 5.47
CA TYR A 49 -2.15 -5.71 4.80
C TYR A 49 -2.99 -4.78 5.67
N ILE A 50 -3.99 -4.14 5.03
CA ILE A 50 -4.98 -3.30 5.71
C ILE A 50 -6.26 -4.13 5.98
N PRO A 51 -6.63 -4.38 7.24
CA PRO A 51 -7.77 -5.23 7.56
C PRO A 51 -9.10 -4.60 7.12
N ASN A 52 -10.05 -5.45 6.69
CA ASN A 52 -11.37 -5.05 6.17
C ASN A 52 -11.29 -4.21 4.88
N THR A 53 -10.33 -4.52 4.02
CA THR A 53 -10.26 -4.00 2.64
C THR A 53 -10.34 -5.14 1.65
N ALA A 54 -10.51 -4.83 0.37
CA ALA A 54 -10.50 -5.80 -0.72
C ALA A 54 -9.75 -5.19 -1.91
N SER A 55 -8.66 -5.83 -2.33
CA SER A 55 -7.84 -5.46 -3.49
C SER A 55 -8.40 -6.10 -4.77
N GLY A 56 -7.75 -5.84 -5.91
CA GLY A 56 -8.16 -6.35 -7.23
C GLY A 56 -8.19 -7.87 -7.33
N ASP A 57 -7.26 -8.52 -6.62
CA ASP A 57 -7.13 -9.99 -6.52
C ASP A 57 -8.13 -10.65 -5.56
N GLY A 58 -8.87 -9.86 -4.78
CA GLY A 58 -9.85 -10.32 -3.79
C GLY A 58 -9.31 -10.50 -2.37
N ASP A 59 -8.01 -10.34 -2.15
CA ASP A 59 -7.37 -10.34 -0.82
C ASP A 59 -7.39 -8.92 -0.21
N GLU A 60 -6.92 -8.75 1.03
CA GLU A 60 -6.77 -7.42 1.62
C GLU A 60 -5.69 -6.58 0.92
N LEU A 61 -5.86 -5.25 0.95
CA LEU A 61 -4.92 -4.33 0.32
C LEU A 61 -3.55 -4.38 1.01
N ASP A 62 -2.53 -4.70 0.21
CA ASP A 62 -1.16 -4.89 0.66
C ASP A 62 -0.42 -3.57 0.99
N ALA A 63 0.55 -3.66 1.90
CA ALA A 63 1.31 -2.53 2.40
C ALA A 63 2.77 -2.87 2.71
N PHE A 64 3.68 -2.13 2.07
CA PHE A 64 5.08 -2.02 2.51
C PHE A 64 5.21 -0.99 3.64
N ILE A 65 5.87 -1.36 4.74
CA ILE A 65 6.25 -0.43 5.80
C ILE A 65 7.73 -0.08 5.63
N LEU A 66 8.01 1.15 5.22
CA LEU A 66 9.36 1.59 4.85
C LEU A 66 10.02 2.50 5.89
N GLY A 67 11.35 2.39 5.98
CA GLY A 67 12.17 3.15 6.93
C GLY A 67 12.21 2.62 8.37
N GLU A 68 11.63 1.43 8.61
CA GLU A 68 11.74 0.71 9.88
C GLU A 68 12.84 -0.35 9.82
N ASN A 69 13.62 -0.51 10.90
CA ASN A 69 14.82 -1.36 10.92
C ASN A 69 14.71 -2.58 11.86
N LYS A 70 13.50 -2.91 12.29
CA LYS A 70 13.20 -4.06 13.14
C LYS A 70 11.96 -4.80 12.62
N PRO A 71 11.84 -6.11 12.86
CA PRO A 71 10.60 -6.84 12.62
C PRO A 71 9.45 -6.25 13.44
N LEU A 72 8.26 -6.20 12.87
CA LEU A 72 7.05 -5.66 13.50
C LEU A 72 5.91 -6.69 13.46
N GLU A 73 4.98 -6.59 14.40
CA GLU A 73 3.71 -7.34 14.37
C GLU A 73 2.55 -6.47 13.88
N LYS A 74 2.58 -5.18 14.23
CA LYS A 74 1.59 -4.16 13.84
C LYS A 74 2.29 -2.83 13.66
N PHE A 75 1.76 -2.00 12.78
CA PHE A 75 2.30 -0.66 12.55
C PHE A 75 1.18 0.36 12.41
N LYS A 76 1.38 1.56 12.96
CA LYS A 76 0.52 2.72 12.73
C LYS A 76 1.35 3.78 12.02
N GLY A 77 0.91 4.21 10.85
CA GLY A 77 1.66 5.12 10.01
C GLY A 77 0.80 5.81 8.97
N VAL A 78 1.44 6.56 8.09
CA VAL A 78 0.79 7.33 7.01
C VAL A 78 1.13 6.71 5.67
N CYS A 79 0.13 6.55 4.79
CA CYS A 79 0.39 6.19 3.40
C CYS A 79 1.03 7.39 2.68
N GLY A 80 2.32 7.26 2.39
CA GLY A 80 3.13 8.29 1.72
C GLY A 80 3.07 8.21 0.19
N ALA A 81 2.79 7.02 -0.34
CA ALA A 81 2.63 6.75 -1.76
C ALA A 81 1.82 5.45 -1.98
N VAL A 82 1.40 5.23 -3.22
CA VAL A 82 0.86 3.97 -3.73
C VAL A 82 1.77 3.52 -4.87
N ILE A 83 2.20 2.26 -4.83
CA ILE A 83 2.81 1.58 -5.97
C ILE A 83 1.64 0.98 -6.75
N GLN A 84 1.36 1.56 -7.91
CA GLN A 84 0.31 1.06 -8.79
C GLN A 84 0.95 0.22 -9.88
N ARG A 85 0.65 -1.09 -9.91
CA ARG A 85 1.09 -1.93 -11.01
C ARG A 85 0.28 -1.62 -12.26
N THR A 86 0.93 -1.73 -13.41
CA THR A 86 0.37 -1.37 -14.72
C THR A 86 0.20 -2.59 -15.62
N ASP A 87 0.81 -3.70 -15.24
CA ASP A 87 0.72 -5.01 -15.88
C ASP A 87 0.10 -6.09 -14.97
N ASP A 88 -0.45 -5.67 -13.83
CA ASP A 88 -1.04 -6.51 -12.77
C ASP A 88 -2.01 -5.66 -11.93
N ASP A 89 -2.98 -6.27 -11.24
CA ASP A 89 -4.05 -5.56 -10.50
C ASP A 89 -3.85 -5.53 -8.96
N ASP A 90 -2.61 -5.76 -8.54
CA ASP A 90 -2.18 -5.85 -7.14
C ASP A 90 -1.39 -4.59 -6.71
N ASP A 91 -2.14 -3.50 -6.48
CA ASP A 91 -1.63 -2.22 -5.97
C ASP A 91 -1.13 -2.34 -4.52
N LYS A 92 -0.03 -1.63 -4.17
CA LYS A 92 0.56 -1.67 -2.83
C LYS A 92 0.65 -0.30 -2.19
N LEU A 93 0.29 -0.21 -0.92
CA LEU A 93 0.51 0.99 -0.12
C LEU A 93 1.97 1.09 0.33
N VAL A 94 2.52 2.29 0.30
CA VAL A 94 3.79 2.62 0.98
C VAL A 94 3.46 3.38 2.26
N VAL A 95 3.62 2.71 3.39
CA VAL A 95 3.31 3.24 4.72
C VAL A 95 4.61 3.60 5.45
N VAL A 96 4.68 4.81 6.00
CA VAL A 96 5.85 5.31 6.73
C VAL A 96 5.44 5.89 8.08
N GLY A 97 6.40 6.02 9.00
CA GLY A 97 6.18 6.68 10.29
C GLY A 97 5.70 8.12 10.14
N GLN A 98 4.95 8.62 11.12
CA GLN A 98 4.41 9.99 11.12
C GLN A 98 5.54 11.01 10.89
N GLY A 99 5.32 11.93 9.94
CA GLY A 99 6.29 12.99 9.62
C GLY A 99 7.49 12.54 8.77
N ARG A 100 7.64 11.23 8.50
CA ARG A 100 8.65 10.74 7.57
C ARG A 100 8.17 10.91 6.13
N THR A 101 9.10 11.25 5.25
CA THR A 101 8.93 11.23 3.80
C THR A 101 10.08 10.49 3.16
N LEU A 102 9.78 9.70 2.13
CA LEU A 102 10.78 9.06 1.27
C LEU A 102 10.61 9.61 -0.14
N SER A 103 11.70 9.76 -0.87
CA SER A 103 11.72 10.01 -2.32
C SER A 103 11.33 8.76 -3.09
N ASP A 104 11.00 8.90 -4.37
CA ASP A 104 10.65 7.75 -5.22
C ASP A 104 11.83 6.79 -5.35
N SER A 105 13.05 7.30 -5.53
CA SER A 105 14.26 6.46 -5.58
C SER A 105 14.50 5.66 -4.29
N GLU A 106 14.20 6.24 -3.12
CA GLU A 106 14.30 5.51 -1.84
C GLU A 106 13.22 4.44 -1.68
N ILE A 107 12.01 4.67 -2.24
CA ILE A 107 10.95 3.67 -2.28
C ILE A 107 11.38 2.54 -3.20
N GLU A 108 11.73 2.85 -4.45
CA GLU A 108 12.15 1.88 -5.47
C GLU A 108 13.24 0.94 -4.94
N LYS A 109 14.30 1.50 -4.35
CA LYS A 109 15.40 0.71 -3.78
C LYS A 109 14.95 -0.26 -2.68
N GLN A 110 13.97 0.14 -1.86
CA GLN A 110 13.49 -0.70 -0.76
C GLN A 110 12.53 -1.80 -1.22
N VAL A 111 11.79 -1.58 -2.31
CA VAL A 111 10.78 -2.52 -2.84
C VAL A 111 11.29 -3.35 -4.02
N GLU A 112 12.47 -3.02 -4.57
CA GLU A 112 13.09 -3.68 -5.73
C GLU A 112 13.10 -5.21 -5.61
N PHE A 113 13.29 -5.77 -4.42
CA PHE A 113 13.34 -7.21 -4.22
C PHE A 113 12.10 -7.95 -4.76
N GLN A 114 10.93 -7.31 -4.72
CA GLN A 114 9.65 -7.82 -5.20
C GLN A 114 9.20 -7.09 -6.47
N GLU A 115 9.25 -5.76 -6.49
CA GLU A 115 8.69 -4.97 -7.60
C GLU A 115 9.53 -5.01 -8.88
N LYS A 116 10.78 -5.51 -8.85
CA LYS A 116 11.57 -5.73 -10.08
C LYS A 116 10.94 -6.70 -11.08
N TRP A 117 9.94 -7.47 -10.66
CA TRP A 117 9.23 -8.44 -11.49
C TRP A 117 7.98 -7.85 -12.17
N PHE A 118 7.61 -6.61 -11.85
CA PHE A 118 6.39 -5.94 -12.32
C PHE A 118 6.72 -4.59 -12.95
N LYS A 119 5.76 -4.01 -13.66
CA LYS A 119 5.82 -2.61 -14.12
C LYS A 119 4.88 -1.78 -13.28
N HIS A 120 5.38 -0.74 -12.64
CA HIS A 120 4.57 0.10 -11.77
C HIS A 120 4.87 1.58 -11.90
N GLU A 121 3.95 2.38 -11.36
CA GLU A 121 4.10 3.81 -11.13
C GLU A 121 3.97 4.12 -9.65
N ILE A 122 4.76 5.08 -9.14
CA ILE A 122 4.62 5.59 -7.78
C ILE A 122 3.67 6.79 -7.80
N ILE A 123 2.48 6.62 -7.23
CA ILE A 123 1.44 7.66 -7.15
C ILE A 123 1.52 8.35 -5.79
N ARG A 124 1.43 9.68 -5.79
CA ARG A 124 1.44 10.52 -4.59
C ARG A 124 0.29 11.51 -4.58
N LYS A 125 -0.09 11.95 -3.38
CA LYS A 125 -1.04 13.07 -3.23
C LYS A 125 -0.41 14.33 -3.81
N ILE A 126 -1.09 14.96 -4.76
CA ILE A 126 -0.68 16.26 -5.29
C ILE A 126 -0.68 17.26 -4.14
N ARG A 127 0.50 17.81 -3.82
CA ARG A 127 0.60 18.98 -2.95
C ARG A 127 0.54 20.21 -3.86
N LEU A 128 -0.62 20.87 -3.91
CA LEU A 128 -0.74 22.19 -4.53
C LEU A 128 0.01 23.20 -3.66
N ALA A 129 1.33 23.28 -3.82
CA ALA A 129 2.12 24.36 -3.26
C ALA A 129 2.01 25.58 -4.19
N GLY A 130 1.26 26.60 -3.78
CA GLY A 130 1.49 27.97 -4.26
C GLY A 130 0.89 28.39 -5.61
N LEU A 131 -0.11 27.70 -6.16
CA LEU A 131 -0.93 28.30 -7.23
C LEU A 131 -1.82 29.40 -6.61
N LYS A 132 -1.27 30.62 -6.47
CA LYS A 132 -2.10 31.82 -6.48
C LYS A 132 -2.82 31.81 -7.82
N LEU A 133 -4.11 31.45 -7.84
CA LEU A 133 -4.97 31.78 -8.96
C LEU A 133 -4.88 33.31 -9.13
N LYS A 134 -4.13 33.77 -10.13
CA LYS A 134 -4.39 35.08 -10.73
C LYS A 134 -5.72 34.92 -11.47
N LEU A 135 -6.80 35.21 -10.77
CA LEU A 135 -8.05 35.58 -11.42
C LEU A 135 -7.77 36.91 -12.14
N PHE A 136 -8.00 36.90 -13.46
CA PHE A 136 -8.02 38.09 -14.30
C PHE A 136 -9.21 38.98 -13.91
#